data_AF-A0A133VC25-F1
#
_entry.id   AF-A0A133VC25-F1
#
_cell.length_a   1.000
_cell.length_b   1.000
_cell.length_c   1.000
_cell.angle_alpha   90.00
_cell.angle_beta   90.00
_cell.angle_gamma   90.00
#
_symmetry.space_group_name_H-M   'P 1'
#
loop_
_entity.id
_entity.type
_entity.pdbx_description
1 polymer ?
#
loop_
_entity_poly.entity_id
_entity_poly.type
_entity_poly.pdbx_seq_one_letter_code
_entity_poly.pdbx_strand_id
1 'polypeptide(L)'
;MKTRTVFKDKNKLSPKYIPRKLVDREEEFRELVRLFHHVLEEGGSQRVIVCGSLGSGRTILTNVFAHEMRKFGKKRGIDILPVYADCRKDRTPREVLGRLQRTCDLEKPIRGVSYASILERVVKQMKSRDAYLEAKARNREVEE
;
A
#
# COMPACT_ATOMS: atom_id res chain seq x y z
N MET A 1 -10.53 9.17 39.47
CA MET A 1 -9.13 9.55 39.78
C MET A 1 -8.35 9.79 38.49
N LYS A 2 -7.85 11.01 38.25
CA LYS A 2 -6.89 11.26 37.16
C LYS A 2 -5.52 10.77 37.62
N THR A 3 -5.08 9.63 37.10
CA THR A 3 -3.73 9.11 37.36
C THR A 3 -2.71 10.11 36.81
N ARG A 4 -1.85 10.66 37.67
CA ARG A 4 -0.73 11.50 37.22
C ARG A 4 0.12 10.68 36.25
N THR A 5 0.29 11.19 35.04
CA THR A 5 1.03 10.52 33.97
C THR A 5 1.91 11.52 33.25
N VAL A 6 3.12 11.09 32.88
CA VAL A 6 4.06 11.89 32.07
C VAL A 6 3.69 11.92 30.59
N PHE A 7 2.75 11.06 30.17
CA PHE A 7 2.37 10.93 28.77
C PHE A 7 1.21 11.85 28.43
N LYS A 8 1.42 12.75 27.46
CA LYS A 8 0.34 13.50 26.80
C LYS A 8 -0.52 12.60 25.92
N ASP A 9 0.11 11.68 25.20
CA ASP A 9 -0.57 10.68 24.36
C ASP A 9 0.31 9.42 24.25
N LYS A 10 -0.16 8.32 24.85
CA LYS A 10 0.55 7.03 24.83
C LYS A 10 0.49 6.34 23.47
N ASN A 11 -0.49 6.66 22.63
CA ASN A 11 -0.67 5.98 21.34
C ASN A 11 0.49 6.26 20.38
N LYS A 12 1.20 7.39 20.54
CA LYS A 12 2.39 7.74 19.76
C LYS A 12 3.58 6.81 19.98
N LEU A 13 3.59 6.06 21.08
CA LEU A 13 4.62 5.06 21.38
C LEU A 13 4.27 3.68 20.83
N SER A 14 3.09 3.51 20.24
CA SER A 14 2.70 2.27 19.59
C SER A 14 3.60 2.00 18.38
N PRO A 15 4.09 0.76 18.17
CA PRO A 15 4.78 0.38 16.94
C PRO A 15 3.94 0.56 15.67
N LYS A 16 2.62 0.71 15.82
CA LYS A 16 1.68 0.98 14.72
C LYS A 16 1.48 2.47 14.45
N TYR A 17 2.04 3.35 15.28
CA TYR A 17 1.90 4.78 15.10
C TYR A 17 2.64 5.22 13.84
N ILE A 18 1.94 5.96 12.98
CA ILE A 18 2.51 6.57 11.77
C ILE A 18 2.73 8.06 12.05
N PRO A 19 3.98 8.55 12.12
CA PRO A 19 4.24 9.97 12.35
C PRO A 19 3.88 10.79 11.11
N ARG A 20 3.62 12.09 11.31
CA ARG A 20 3.35 13.03 10.21
C ARG A 20 4.58 13.33 9.35
N LYS A 21 5.77 13.24 9.93
CA LYS A 21 7.05 13.45 9.26
C LYS A 21 7.99 12.30 9.61
N LEU A 22 8.67 11.76 8.61
CA LEU A 22 9.83 10.90 8.80
C LEU A 22 11.07 11.79 8.90
N VAL A 23 11.87 11.59 9.94
CA VAL A 23 13.13 12.29 10.13
C VAL A 23 14.25 11.39 9.60
N ASP A 24 15.22 11.97 8.90
CA ASP A 24 16.42 11.30 8.40
C ASP A 24 16.10 10.14 7.43
N ARG A 25 15.02 10.30 6.66
CA ARG A 25 14.56 9.35 5.63
C ARG A 25 14.02 10.04 4.38
N GLU A 26 14.25 11.35 4.25
CA GLU A 26 13.74 12.18 3.17
C GLU A 26 14.35 11.78 1.80
N GLU A 27 15.57 11.26 1.78
CA GLU A 27 16.22 10.78 0.56
C GLU A 27 15.63 9.45 0.08
N GLU A 28 15.51 8.45 0.97
CA GLU A 28 14.92 7.17 0.63
C GLU A 28 13.44 7.31 0.27
N PHE A 29 12.72 8.23 0.92
CA PHE A 29 11.36 8.56 0.53
C PHE A 29 11.30 9.16 -0.88
N ARG A 30 12.19 10.12 -1.19
CA ARG A 30 12.28 10.71 -2.54
C ARG A 30 12.62 9.66 -3.60
N GLU A 31 13.47 8.70 -3.26
CA GLU A 31 13.81 7.60 -4.17
C GLU A 31 12.61 6.69 -4.43
N LEU A 32 11.83 6.33 -3.41
CA LEU A 32 10.57 5.62 -3.61
C LEU A 32 9.60 6.41 -4.51
N VAL A 33 9.50 7.73 -4.33
CA VAL A 33 8.67 8.57 -5.21
C VAL A 33 9.17 8.55 -6.65
N ARG A 34 10.48 8.64 -6.88
CA ARG A 34 11.07 8.55 -8.23
C ARG A 34 10.80 7.20 -8.88
N LEU A 35 10.99 6.11 -8.14
CA LEU A 35 10.77 4.76 -8.64
C LEU A 35 9.30 4.51 -8.98
N PHE A 36 8.34 5.08 -8.25
CA PHE A 36 6.91 4.86 -8.48
C PHE A 36 6.23 5.94 -9.33
N HIS A 37 6.93 7.00 -9.73
CA HIS A 37 6.35 8.10 -10.51
C HIS A 37 5.61 7.60 -11.76
N HIS A 38 6.22 6.66 -12.50
CA HIS A 38 5.68 6.14 -13.75
C HIS A 38 4.39 5.32 -13.53
N VAL A 39 4.25 4.65 -12.38
CA VAL A 39 3.05 3.86 -12.04
C VAL A 39 1.79 4.73 -12.06
N LEU A 40 1.93 6.01 -11.69
CA LEU A 40 0.81 6.94 -11.62
C LEU A 40 0.60 7.76 -12.89
N GLU A 41 1.65 7.99 -13.66
CA GLU A 41 1.59 8.79 -14.89
C GLU A 41 1.21 7.93 -16.11
N GLU A 42 1.85 6.77 -16.25
CA GLU A 42 1.80 5.93 -17.45
C GLU A 42 1.01 4.64 -17.23
N GLY A 43 0.67 4.35 -15.97
CA GLY A 43 0.13 3.06 -15.56
C GLY A 43 1.21 1.97 -15.51
N GLY A 44 0.82 0.77 -15.12
CA GLY A 44 1.73 -0.38 -15.00
C GLY A 44 2.09 -0.75 -13.55
N SER A 45 3.15 -1.54 -13.40
CA SER A 45 3.55 -2.11 -12.11
C SER A 45 5.02 -1.88 -11.82
N GLN A 46 5.33 -1.39 -10.61
CA GLN A 46 6.70 -1.27 -10.12
C GLN A 46 6.91 -2.17 -8.91
N ARG A 47 8.10 -2.77 -8.81
CA ARG A 47 8.54 -3.55 -7.64
C ARG A 47 9.83 -2.98 -7.08
N VAL A 48 9.89 -2.85 -5.76
CA VAL A 48 11.07 -2.38 -5.04
C VAL A 48 11.28 -3.26 -3.82
N ILE A 49 12.55 -3.52 -3.49
CA ILE A 49 12.95 -4.22 -2.27
C ILE A 49 13.64 -3.21 -1.35
N VAL A 50 13.14 -3.05 -0.14
CA VAL A 50 13.71 -2.15 0.87
C VAL A 50 14.51 -2.96 1.90
N CYS A 51 15.85 -2.86 1.81
CA CYS A 51 16.79 -3.60 2.66
C CYS A 51 17.35 -2.73 3.79
N GLY A 52 17.85 -3.37 4.86
CA GLY A 52 18.42 -2.68 6.02
C GLY A 52 18.40 -3.53 7.29
N SER A 53 19.05 -3.04 8.35
CA SER A 53 19.09 -3.71 9.66
C SER A 53 17.73 -3.71 10.37
N LEU A 54 17.59 -4.47 11.46
CA LEU A 54 16.39 -4.42 12.30
C LEU A 54 16.25 -3.02 12.94
N GLY A 55 15.03 -2.49 13.02
CA GLY A 55 14.77 -1.19 13.65
C GLY A 55 15.14 0.03 12.80
N SER A 56 15.70 -0.13 11.60
CA SER A 56 16.09 0.95 10.70
C SER A 56 14.93 1.79 10.12
N GLY A 57 13.68 1.46 10.45
CA GLY A 57 12.51 2.24 10.00
C GLY A 57 11.96 1.85 8.62
N ARG A 58 12.39 0.73 8.04
CA ARG A 58 11.88 0.25 6.73
C ARG A 58 10.36 0.15 6.67
N THR A 59 9.74 -0.43 7.69
CA THR A 59 8.27 -0.57 7.77
C THR A 59 7.57 0.77 7.88
N ILE A 60 8.13 1.74 8.62
CA ILE A 60 7.50 3.06 8.74
C ILE A 60 7.64 3.86 7.45
N LEU A 61 8.79 3.75 6.77
CA LEU A 61 9.05 4.35 5.47
C LEU A 61 8.03 3.88 4.43
N THR A 62 7.86 2.55 4.28
CA THR A 62 6.92 2.00 3.30
C THR A 62 5.46 2.30 3.66
N ASN A 63 5.10 2.35 4.94
CA ASN A 63 3.77 2.73 5.39
C ASN A 63 3.44 4.19 5.01
N VAL A 64 4.32 5.13 5.36
CA VAL A 64 4.14 6.55 5.03
C VAL A 64 4.10 6.75 3.53
N PHE A 65 5.00 6.09 2.78
CA PHE A 65 5.01 6.13 1.32
C PHE A 65 3.69 5.69 0.71
N ALA A 66 3.15 4.53 1.09
CA ALA A 66 1.88 4.07 0.55
C ALA A 66 0.69 4.98 0.95
N HIS A 67 0.73 5.61 2.13
CA HIS A 67 -0.29 6.59 2.53
C HIS A 67 -0.24 7.86 1.66
N GLU A 68 0.95 8.40 1.42
CA GLU A 68 1.14 9.57 0.56
C GLU A 68 0.81 9.25 -0.91
N MET A 69 1.19 8.07 -1.40
CA MET A 69 0.79 7.59 -2.73
C MET A 69 -0.73 7.58 -2.86
N ARG A 70 -1.47 7.01 -1.89
CA ARG A 70 -2.93 7.01 -1.90
C ARG A 70 -3.52 8.41 -1.90
N LYS A 71 -2.99 9.31 -1.06
CA LYS A 71 -3.43 10.70 -0.99
C LYS A 71 -3.21 11.42 -2.31
N PHE A 72 -2.08 11.17 -2.96
CA PHE A 72 -1.73 11.76 -4.24
C PHE A 72 -2.57 11.18 -5.40
N GLY A 73 -2.79 9.87 -5.44
CA GLY A 73 -3.72 9.22 -6.37
C GLY A 73 -5.13 9.80 -6.27
N LYS A 74 -5.65 9.98 -5.05
CA LYS A 74 -6.97 10.59 -4.82
C LYS A 74 -7.09 11.99 -5.42
N LYS A 75 -6.02 12.80 -5.38
CA LYS A 75 -6.02 14.14 -6.01
C LYS A 75 -6.10 14.09 -7.55
N ARG A 76 -5.74 12.96 -8.15
CA ARG A 76 -5.76 12.71 -9.59
C ARG A 76 -6.92 11.82 -10.03
N GLY A 77 -7.87 11.52 -9.13
CA GLY A 77 -8.98 10.62 -9.42
C GLY A 77 -8.58 9.14 -9.52
N ILE A 78 -7.38 8.75 -9.10
CA ILE A 78 -6.90 7.37 -9.11
C ILE A 78 -7.15 6.75 -7.72
N ASP A 79 -7.95 5.69 -7.64
CA ASP A 79 -8.13 4.95 -6.38
C ASP A 79 -6.98 3.97 -6.15
N ILE A 80 -6.18 4.26 -5.13
CA ILE A 80 -5.06 3.41 -4.72
C ILE A 80 -5.42 2.76 -3.40
N LEU A 81 -5.31 1.43 -3.37
CA LEU A 81 -5.60 0.61 -2.20
C LEU A 81 -4.29 0.03 -1.62
N PRO A 82 -3.73 0.61 -0.54
CA PRO A 82 -2.58 0.04 0.15
C PRO A 82 -2.94 -1.27 0.84
N VAL A 83 -2.18 -2.34 0.53
CA VAL A 83 -2.32 -3.64 1.18
C VAL A 83 -1.03 -3.95 1.91
N TYR A 84 -1.13 -4.14 3.23
CA TYR A 84 -0.01 -4.53 4.07
C TYR A 84 -0.20 -5.96 4.58
N ALA A 85 0.76 -6.83 4.25
CA ALA A 85 0.91 -8.18 4.77
C ALA A 85 2.18 -8.27 5.62
N ASP A 86 2.07 -8.75 6.87
CA ASP A 86 3.22 -8.97 7.74
C ASP A 86 3.57 -10.44 7.68
N CYS A 87 4.55 -10.81 6.85
CA CYS A 87 4.89 -12.23 6.62
C CYS A 87 5.38 -12.98 7.88
N ARG A 88 5.63 -12.28 9.01
CA ARG A 88 5.86 -12.95 10.31
C ARG A 88 4.57 -13.52 10.90
N LYS A 89 3.43 -12.91 10.56
CA LYS A 89 2.06 -13.28 10.97
C LYS A 89 1.32 -14.02 9.86
N ASP A 90 1.37 -13.50 8.64
CA ASP A 90 0.79 -14.08 7.43
C ASP A 90 1.84 -15.01 6.78
N ARG A 91 2.04 -16.21 7.35
CA ARG A 91 3.20 -17.09 7.07
C ARG A 91 3.05 -17.91 5.78
N THR A 92 1.83 -18.05 5.27
CA THR A 92 1.55 -18.83 4.06
C THR A 92 1.06 -17.93 2.92
N PRO A 93 1.28 -18.31 1.66
CA PRO A 93 0.68 -17.60 0.52
C PRO A 93 -0.84 -17.44 0.65
N ARG A 94 -1.52 -18.42 1.25
CA ARG A 94 -2.97 -18.37 1.51
C ARG A 94 -3.35 -17.25 2.48
N GLU A 95 -2.57 -17.05 3.55
CA GLU A 95 -2.83 -15.97 4.51
C GLU A 95 -2.58 -14.59 3.91
N VAL A 96 -1.51 -14.43 3.12
CA VAL A 96 -1.23 -13.20 2.37
C VAL A 96 -2.36 -12.89 1.38
N LEU A 97 -2.81 -13.88 0.61
CA LEU A 97 -3.96 -13.72 -0.28
C LEU A 97 -5.24 -13.42 0.50
N GLY A 98 -5.46 -14.04 1.66
CA GLY A 98 -6.57 -13.72 2.55
C GLY A 98 -6.51 -12.30 3.10
N ARG A 99 -5.31 -11.71 3.28
CA ARG A 99 -5.13 -10.30 3.63
C ARG A 99 -5.53 -9.39 2.47
N LEU A 100 -5.11 -9.73 1.25
CA LEU A 100 -5.50 -9.02 0.03
C LEU A 100 -7.02 -9.05 -0.16
N GLN A 101 -7.66 -10.21 -0.05
CA GLN A 101 -9.11 -10.36 -0.18
C GLN A 101 -9.88 -9.49 0.82
N ARG A 102 -9.49 -9.50 2.09
CA ARG A 102 -10.10 -8.67 3.14
C ARG A 102 -9.95 -7.18 2.86
N THR A 103 -8.82 -6.76 2.29
CA THR A 103 -8.56 -5.35 2.00
C THR A 103 -9.36 -4.87 0.78
N CYS A 104 -9.67 -5.77 -0.15
CA CYS A 104 -10.52 -5.49 -1.32
C CYS A 104 -12.03 -5.70 -1.07
N ASP A 105 -12.44 -5.88 0.20
CA ASP A 105 -13.81 -6.22 0.63
C ASP A 105 -14.45 -7.39 -0.14
N LEU A 106 -13.67 -8.41 -0.50
CA LEU A 106 -14.25 -9.63 -1.03
C LEU A 106 -15.00 -10.34 0.11
N GLU A 107 -16.34 -10.43 -0.04
CA GLU A 107 -17.30 -10.71 1.03
C GLU A 107 -16.99 -11.92 1.91
N LYS A 108 -16.21 -12.91 1.43
CA LYS A 108 -15.73 -14.04 2.25
C LYS A 108 -14.35 -14.53 1.78
N PRO A 109 -13.39 -14.77 2.70
CA PRO A 109 -12.19 -15.54 2.37
C PRO A 109 -12.62 -16.93 1.90
N ILE A 110 -12.32 -17.25 0.65
CA ILE A 110 -12.83 -18.46 0.02
C ILE A 110 -11.92 -19.62 0.45
N ARG A 111 -12.49 -20.60 1.14
CA ARG A 111 -11.81 -21.85 1.50
C ARG A 111 -11.93 -22.86 0.35
N GLY A 112 -10.96 -23.76 0.22
CA GLY A 112 -11.00 -24.83 -0.79
C GLY A 112 -10.73 -24.40 -2.24
N VAL A 113 -10.48 -23.12 -2.52
CA VAL A 113 -10.07 -22.64 -3.85
C VAL A 113 -8.55 -22.54 -4.01
N SER A 114 -8.12 -22.64 -5.26
CA SER A 114 -6.75 -22.42 -5.70
C SER A 114 -6.33 -20.96 -5.50
N TYR A 115 -5.01 -20.72 -5.47
CA TYR A 115 -4.46 -19.36 -5.40
C TYR A 115 -4.78 -18.53 -6.65
N ALA A 116 -4.78 -19.16 -7.83
CA ALA A 116 -5.12 -18.51 -9.09
C ALA A 116 -6.56 -17.97 -9.06
N SER A 117 -7.54 -18.77 -8.64
CA SER A 117 -8.94 -18.34 -8.56
C SER A 117 -9.16 -17.23 -7.53
N ILE A 118 -8.37 -17.18 -6.45
CA ILE A 118 -8.41 -16.06 -5.51
C ILE A 118 -7.92 -14.78 -6.20
N LEU A 119 -6.78 -14.82 -6.88
CA LEU A 119 -6.21 -13.68 -7.60
C LEU A 119 -7.13 -13.19 -8.71
N GLU A 120 -7.70 -14.08 -9.53
CA GLU A 120 -8.67 -13.73 -10.58
C GLU A 120 -9.86 -12.94 -10.03
N ARG A 121 -10.39 -13.36 -8.88
CA ARG A 121 -11.50 -12.65 -8.22
C ARG A 121 -11.08 -11.29 -7.70
N VAL A 122 -9.88 -11.16 -7.14
CA VAL A 122 -9.32 -9.87 -6.71
C VAL A 122 -9.19 -8.94 -7.92
N VAL A 123 -8.60 -9.40 -9.01
CA VAL A 123 -8.46 -8.61 -10.25
C VAL A 123 -9.82 -8.20 -10.79
N LYS A 124 -10.80 -9.13 -10.84
CA LYS A 124 -12.17 -8.83 -11.28
C LYS A 124 -12.82 -7.74 -10.43
N GLN A 125 -12.64 -7.80 -9.11
CA GLN A 125 -13.16 -6.80 -8.17
C GLN A 125 -12.45 -5.45 -8.29
N MET A 126 -11.13 -5.43 -8.55
CA MET A 126 -10.39 -4.19 -8.76
C MET A 126 -10.80 -3.52 -10.08
N LYS A 127 -11.02 -4.30 -11.14
CA LYS A 127 -11.54 -3.80 -12.43
C LYS A 127 -12.95 -3.21 -12.30
N SER A 128 -13.85 -3.83 -11.54
CA SER A 128 -15.20 -3.30 -11.33
C SER A 128 -15.22 -1.98 -10.53
N ARG A 129 -14.15 -1.70 -9.77
CA ARG A 129 -13.98 -0.46 -9.00
C ARG A 129 -13.18 0.63 -9.74
N ASP A 130 -12.76 0.39 -10.98
CA ASP A 130 -11.79 1.24 -11.72
C ASP A 130 -10.50 1.51 -10.91
N ALA A 131 -10.17 0.60 -10.00
CA ALA A 131 -9.00 0.67 -9.11
C ALA A 131 -7.84 -0.20 -9.61
N TYR A 132 -7.91 -0.63 -10.88
CA TYR A 132 -6.90 -1.43 -11.54
C TYR A 132 -6.14 -0.53 -12.53
N LEU A 133 -4.89 -0.22 -12.19
CA LEU A 133 -3.98 0.54 -13.06
C LEU A 133 -3.61 -0.32 -14.27
N GLU A 134 -4.47 -0.32 -15.30
CA GLU A 134 -4.06 -0.68 -16.65
C GLU A 134 -3.26 0.49 -17.21
N ALA A 135 -2.17 0.19 -17.90
CA ALA A 135 -1.54 1.16 -18.77
C ALA A 135 -2.54 1.46 -19.90
N LYS A 136 -3.42 2.45 -19.70
CA LYS A 136 -4.15 3.05 -20.80
C LYS A 136 -3.09 3.76 -21.63
N ALA A 137 -2.74 3.18 -22.77
CA ALA A 137 -1.99 3.90 -23.80
C ALA A 137 -2.68 5.25 -23.98
N ARG A 138 -1.97 6.34 -23.66
CA ARG A 138 -2.45 7.69 -23.90
C ARG A 138 -2.65 7.78 -25.41
N ASN A 139 -3.89 7.64 -25.89
CA ASN A 139 -4.26 8.19 -27.18
C ASN A 139 -4.10 9.70 -27.02
N ARG A 140 -2.91 10.19 -27.38
CA ARG A 140 -2.75 11.58 -27.77
C ARG A 140 -3.56 11.69 -29.06
N GLU A 141 -4.82 12.09 -28.93
CA GLU A 141 -5.47 12.78 -30.02
C GLU A 141 -4.59 14.00 -30.29
N VAL A 142 -3.82 13.88 -31.37
CA VAL A 142 -3.16 15.00 -32.00
C VAL A 142 -4.30 15.77 -32.65
N GLU A 143 -4.78 16.82 -31.98
CA GLU A 143 -5.50 17.89 -32.65
C GLU A 143 -4.48 18.61 -33.55
N GLU A 144 -4.59 18.38 -34.85
CA GLU A 144 -4.15 19.32 -35.90
C GLU A 144 -5.20 20.43 -36.07
#